data_AF-A0A942Z1Z6-F1
#
_entry.id   AF-A0A942Z1Z6-F1
#
_cell.length_a   1.000
_cell.length_b   1.000
_cell.length_c   1.000
_cell.angle_alpha   90.00
_cell.angle_beta   90.00
_cell.angle_gamma   90.00
#
_symmetry.space_group_name_H-M   'P 1'
#
loop_
_entity.id
_entity.type
_entity.pdbx_description
1 polymer ?
#
loop_
_entity_poly.entity_id
_entity_poly.type
_entity_poly.pdbx_seq_one_letter_code
_entity_poly.pdbx_strand_id
1 'polypeptide(L)'
;MWYIIFFAVIICILMALRILFLPDRFKFKQVSFENFVFLGCTYAIIMIGFGLLFLLLELKGMTIIIDSANIPYKSWNERLATSLYLSAITLFSVGYGDVVPVGLGRLLVMVEALLGYTIPAAFVVRSFIEYEPRSRK
;
A
#
# COMPACT_ATOMS: atom_id res chain seq x y z
N MET A 1 -17.37 -14.05 8.86
CA MET A 1 -17.35 -12.65 8.35
C MET A 1 -15.94 -12.09 8.25
N TRP A 2 -15.12 -12.15 9.31
CA TRP A 2 -13.74 -11.64 9.30
C TRP A 2 -12.87 -12.14 8.14
N TYR A 3 -12.83 -13.46 7.89
CA TYR A 3 -12.04 -14.04 6.80
C TYR A 3 -12.44 -13.52 5.41
N ILE A 4 -13.73 -13.29 5.18
CA ILE A 4 -14.25 -12.78 3.91
C ILE A 4 -13.71 -11.36 3.67
N ILE A 5 -13.77 -10.50 4.69
CA ILE A 5 -13.25 -9.13 4.60
C ILE A 5 -11.73 -9.15 4.40
N PHE A 6 -11.02 -9.99 5.13
CA PHE A 6 -9.57 -10.13 5.01
C PHE A 6 -9.13 -10.52 3.58
N PHE A 7 -9.77 -11.54 3.00
CA PHE A 7 -9.48 -11.93 1.61
C PHE A 7 -9.93 -10.88 0.60
N ALA A 8 -11.05 -10.19 0.82
CA ALA A 8 -11.51 -9.11 -0.05
C ALA A 8 -10.50 -7.95 -0.10
N VAL A 9 -9.92 -7.58 1.04
CA VAL A 9 -8.87 -6.55 1.12
C VAL A 9 -7.62 -6.98 0.34
N ILE A 10 -7.17 -8.23 0.50
CA ILE A 10 -6.04 -8.76 -0.27
C ILE A 10 -6.32 -8.70 -1.77
N ILE A 11 -7.50 -9.14 -2.20
CA ILE A 11 -7.90 -9.10 -3.61
C ILE A 11 -7.91 -7.67 -4.13
N CYS A 12 -8.40 -6.70 -3.35
CA CYS A 12 -8.40 -5.28 -3.71
C CYS A 12 -6.98 -4.74 -3.92
N ILE A 13 -6.05 -5.05 -3.01
CA ILE A 13 -4.63 -4.68 -3.15
C ILE A 13 -4.04 -5.32 -4.41
N LEU A 14 -4.27 -6.61 -4.63
CA LEU A 14 -3.77 -7.33 -5.81
C LEU A 14 -4.35 -6.78 -7.11
N MET A 15 -5.61 -6.36 -7.14
CA MET A 15 -6.23 -5.70 -8.27
C MET A 15 -5.58 -4.32 -8.53
N ALA A 16 -5.37 -3.51 -7.49
CA ALA A 16 -4.70 -2.21 -7.62
C ALA A 16 -3.27 -2.37 -8.17
N LEU A 17 -2.51 -3.32 -7.63
CA LEU A 17 -1.18 -3.66 -8.14
C LEU A 17 -1.24 -4.18 -9.58
N ARG A 18 -2.21 -5.03 -9.92
CA ARG A 18 -2.39 -5.53 -11.28
C ARG A 18 -2.65 -4.41 -12.28
N ILE A 19 -3.43 -3.40 -11.95
CA ILE A 19 -3.68 -2.27 -12.86
C ILE A 19 -2.37 -1.48 -13.09
N LEU A 20 -1.52 -1.35 -12.07
CA LEU A 20 -0.21 -0.70 -12.20
C LEU A 20 0.80 -1.55 -12.99
N PHE A 21 0.86 -2.86 -12.76
CA PHE A 21 1.90 -3.76 -13.30
C PHE A 21 1.49 -4.53 -14.56
N LEU A 22 0.21 -4.68 -14.89
CA LEU A 22 -0.24 -5.37 -16.12
C LEU A 22 -0.69 -4.38 -17.21
N PRO A 23 -0.39 -4.69 -18.48
CA PRO A 23 -0.56 -3.77 -19.60
C PRO A 23 -1.98 -3.90 -20.17
N ASP A 24 -3.01 -3.42 -19.47
CA ASP A 24 -4.32 -3.30 -20.10
C ASP A 24 -4.51 -1.91 -20.69
N ARG A 25 -4.22 -1.82 -22.00
CA ARG A 25 -4.82 -0.91 -23.00
C ARG A 25 -4.69 0.61 -22.83
N PHE A 26 -4.25 1.13 -21.69
CA PHE A 26 -4.05 2.57 -21.53
C PHE A 26 -2.79 2.99 -22.28
N LYS A 27 -2.97 3.69 -23.40
CA LYS A 27 -1.89 4.40 -24.08
C LYS A 27 -1.46 5.53 -23.14
N PHE A 28 -0.50 5.25 -22.26
CA PHE A 28 0.21 6.24 -21.44
C PHE A 28 0.97 7.19 -22.38
N LYS A 29 0.23 8.07 -23.05
CA LYS A 29 0.75 9.07 -23.96
C LYS A 29 1.22 10.23 -23.09
N GLN A 30 2.51 10.23 -22.78
CA GLN A 30 3.21 11.27 -22.02
C GLN A 30 2.74 11.39 -20.57
N VAL A 31 3.52 12.06 -19.72
CA VAL A 31 3.19 12.32 -18.30
C VAL A 31 1.99 13.27 -18.25
N SER A 32 0.78 12.73 -18.43
CA SER A 32 -0.48 13.45 -18.25
C SER A 32 -0.79 13.56 -16.75
N PHE A 33 -1.43 14.66 -16.35
CA PHE A 33 -1.96 14.84 -14.99
C PHE A 33 -2.83 13.65 -14.55
N GLU A 34 -3.53 13.01 -15.50
CA GLU A 34 -4.32 11.80 -15.28
C GLU A 34 -3.49 10.64 -14.72
N ASN A 35 -2.27 10.44 -15.22
CA ASN A 35 -1.37 9.37 -14.78
C ASN A 35 -0.86 9.63 -13.36
N PHE A 36 -0.62 10.90 -13.02
CA PHE A 36 -0.23 11.29 -11.67
C PHE A 36 -1.36 11.10 -10.66
N VAL A 37 -2.59 11.47 -11.02
CA VAL A 37 -3.77 11.21 -10.19
C VAL A 37 -3.98 9.71 -10.01
N PHE A 38 -3.84 8.92 -11.09
CA PHE A 38 -3.92 7.46 -11.02
C PHE A 38 -2.87 6.85 -10.08
N LEU A 39 -1.62 7.34 -10.14
CA LEU A 39 -0.56 6.94 -9.22
C LEU A 39 -0.93 7.25 -7.77
N GLY A 40 -1.39 8.48 -7.49
CA GLY A 40 -1.83 8.89 -6.16
C GLY A 40 -2.99 8.04 -5.62
N CYS A 41 -3.98 7.72 -6.46
CA CYS A 41 -5.08 6.82 -6.11
C CYS A 41 -4.56 5.40 -5.81
N THR A 42 -3.61 4.90 -6.58
CA THR A 42 -2.99 3.58 -6.35
C THR A 42 -2.30 3.53 -4.98
N TYR A 43 -1.53 4.57 -4.64
CA TYR A 43 -0.93 4.72 -3.31
C TYR A 43 -1.98 4.73 -2.20
N ALA A 44 -3.06 5.51 -2.37
CA ALA A 44 -4.13 5.58 -1.38
C ALA A 44 -4.81 4.22 -1.16
N ILE A 45 -5.07 3.45 -2.22
CA ILE A 45 -5.69 2.13 -2.12
C ILE A 45 -4.76 1.14 -1.39
N ILE A 46 -3.46 1.14 -1.71
CA ILE A 46 -2.50 0.25 -1.06
C ILE A 46 -2.36 0.62 0.43
N MET A 47 -2.25 1.91 0.73
CA MET A 47 -2.17 2.41 2.11
C MET A 47 -3.42 2.02 2.93
N ILE A 48 -4.61 2.25 2.37
CA ILE A 48 -5.87 1.86 3.04
C ILE A 48 -5.94 0.33 3.18
N GLY A 49 -5.53 -0.42 2.14
CA GLY A 49 -5.53 -1.87 2.14
C GLY A 49 -4.66 -2.46 3.25
N PHE A 50 -3.38 -2.09 3.32
CA PHE A 50 -2.46 -2.57 4.34
C PHE A 50 -2.87 -2.09 5.74
N GLY A 51 -3.31 -0.83 5.89
CA GLY A 51 -3.87 -0.33 7.14
C GLY A 51 -5.06 -1.17 7.64
N LEU A 52 -5.96 -1.57 6.75
CA LEU A 52 -7.07 -2.47 7.10
C LEU A 52 -6.59 -3.89 7.43
N LEU A 53 -5.56 -4.42 6.75
CA LEU A 53 -4.97 -5.71 7.10
C LEU A 53 -4.40 -5.69 8.52
N PHE A 54 -3.64 -4.64 8.88
CA PHE A 54 -3.12 -4.48 10.23
C PHE A 54 -4.24 -4.45 11.26
N LEU A 55 -5.26 -3.60 11.04
CA LEU A 55 -6.41 -3.48 11.92
C LEU A 55 -7.16 -4.81 12.10
N LEU A 56 -7.42 -5.53 11.01
CA LEU A 56 -8.14 -6.80 11.05
C LEU A 56 -7.38 -7.84 11.88
N LEU A 57 -6.06 -7.92 11.72
CA LEU A 57 -5.22 -8.82 12.50
C LEU A 57 -5.18 -8.42 13.98
N GLU A 58 -5.15 -7.11 14.28
CA GLU A 58 -5.23 -6.59 15.65
C GLU A 58 -6.57 -6.86 16.32
N LEU A 59 -7.67 -6.77 15.57
CA LEU A 59 -9.03 -7.10 16.01
C LEU A 59 -9.21 -8.60 16.24
N LYS A 60 -8.43 -9.45 15.57
CA LYS A 60 -8.38 -10.90 15.82
C LYS A 60 -7.62 -11.26 17.11
N GLY A 61 -7.04 -10.27 17.78
CA GLY A 61 -6.29 -10.46 19.03
C GLY A 61 -4.80 -10.74 18.81
N MET A 62 -4.28 -10.60 17.58
CA MET A 62 -2.85 -10.69 17.33
C MET A 62 -2.20 -9.33 17.58
N THR A 63 -1.13 -9.30 18.36
CA THR A 63 -0.34 -8.09 18.54
C THR A 63 0.51 -7.86 17.28
N ILE A 64 0.08 -6.90 16.46
CA ILE A 64 0.74 -6.53 15.19
C ILE A 64 1.52 -5.22 15.32
N ILE A 65 1.05 -4.33 16.19
CA ILE A 65 1.58 -2.97 16.35
C ILE A 65 1.90 -2.76 17.82
N ILE A 66 3.05 -2.13 18.09
CA ILE A 66 3.36 -1.53 19.39
C ILE A 66 3.50 -0.04 19.19
N ASP A 67 2.84 0.70 20.08
CA ASP A 67 2.94 2.15 20.15
C ASP A 67 3.74 2.52 21.40
N SER A 68 4.69 3.44 21.23
CA SER A 68 5.49 4.03 22.31
C SER A 68 4.68 4.53 23.51
N ALA A 69 3.42 4.95 23.32
CA ALA A 69 2.56 5.42 24.41
C ALA A 69 1.96 4.28 25.28
N ASN A 70 2.06 3.01 24.88
CA ASN A 70 1.56 1.83 25.61
C ASN A 70 0.17 2.00 26.26
N ILE A 71 -0.74 2.71 25.58
CA ILE A 71 -2.07 3.03 26.12
C ILE A 71 -2.91 1.75 26.14
N PRO A 72 -3.26 1.21 27.32
CA PRO A 72 -4.19 0.10 27.40
C PRO A 72 -5.58 0.64 27.00
N TYR A 73 -6.29 -0.07 26.14
CA TYR A 73 -7.66 0.26 25.67
C TYR A 73 -7.77 1.40 24.62
N LYS A 74 -7.10 1.25 23.48
CA LYS A 74 -7.36 2.11 22.32
C LYS A 74 -8.79 1.92 21.78
N SER A 75 -9.47 3.03 21.51
CA SER A 75 -10.76 3.02 20.83
C SER A 75 -10.64 2.45 19.40
N TRP A 76 -11.74 1.98 18.81
CA TRP A 76 -11.71 1.45 17.43
C TRP A 76 -11.15 2.47 16.42
N ASN A 77 -11.53 3.75 16.57
CA ASN A 77 -11.03 4.85 15.74
C ASN A 77 -9.52 5.04 15.87
N GLU A 78 -8.98 4.98 17.09
CA GLU A 78 -7.54 5.08 17.33
C GLU A 78 -6.78 3.91 16.72
N ARG A 79 -7.29 2.68 16.84
CA ARG A 79 -6.65 1.49 16.23
C ARG A 79 -6.62 1.60 14.71
N LEU A 80 -7.72 2.06 14.11
CA LEU A 80 -7.79 2.33 12.68
C LEU A 80 -6.79 3.41 12.26
N ALA A 81 -6.75 4.53 12.98
CA ALA A 81 -5.83 5.64 12.70
C ALA A 81 -4.36 5.21 12.85
N THR A 82 -4.00 4.51 13.93
CA THR A 82 -2.64 3.97 14.15
C THR A 82 -2.27 2.97 13.05
N SER A 83 -3.20 2.11 12.61
CA SER A 83 -2.94 1.13 11.55
C SER A 83 -2.72 1.79 10.19
N LEU A 84 -3.55 2.79 9.84
CA LEU A 84 -3.38 3.58 8.61
C LEU A 84 -2.10 4.40 8.65
N TYR A 85 -1.76 4.96 9.81
CA TYR A 85 -0.53 5.70 10.02
C TYR A 85 0.70 4.80 9.84
N LEU A 86 0.73 3.61 10.44
CA LEU A 86 1.81 2.63 10.25
C LEU A 86 1.98 2.28 8.77
N SER A 87 0.87 2.04 8.06
CA SER A 87 0.88 1.80 6.62
C SER A 87 1.46 2.98 5.83
N ALA A 88 1.02 4.21 6.12
CA ALA A 88 1.52 5.41 5.46
C ALA A 88 3.03 5.60 5.66
N ILE A 89 3.52 5.56 6.90
CA ILE A 89 4.95 5.76 7.19
C ILE A 89 5.81 4.62 6.62
N THR A 90 5.25 3.43 6.44
CA THR A 90 5.94 2.28 5.82
C THR A 90 5.97 2.43 4.31
N LEU A 91 4.82 2.67 3.68
CA LEU A 91 4.68 2.77 2.22
C LEU A 91 5.50 3.93 1.64
N PHE A 92 5.56 5.05 2.36
CA PHE A 92 6.38 6.22 1.98
C PHE A 92 7.79 6.19 2.55
N SER A 93 8.18 5.11 3.25
CA SER A 93 9.52 4.94 3.82
C SER A 93 9.95 6.06 4.78
N VAL A 94 8.99 6.67 5.49
CA VAL A 94 9.23 7.72 6.48
C VAL A 94 9.69 7.10 7.81
N GLY A 95 8.96 6.11 8.30
CA GLY A 95 9.33 5.29 9.46
C GLY A 95 9.80 6.05 10.71
N TYR A 96 8.97 6.96 11.26
CA TYR A 96 9.33 7.75 12.45
C TYR A 96 9.73 6.92 13.68
N GLY A 97 9.27 5.66 13.76
CA GLY A 97 9.65 4.72 14.83
C GLY A 97 8.83 4.84 16.12
N ASP A 98 7.82 5.73 16.13
CA ASP A 98 6.82 5.89 17.18
C ASP A 98 5.80 4.73 17.21
N VAL A 99 5.49 4.20 16.03
CA VAL A 99 4.64 3.02 15.83
C VAL A 99 5.45 1.96 15.11
N VAL A 100 5.65 0.81 15.77
CA VAL A 100 6.52 -0.26 15.26
C VAL A 100 5.77 -1.58 15.05
N PRO A 101 6.02 -2.27 13.93
CA PRO A 101 5.40 -3.56 13.65
C PRO A 101 6.08 -4.68 14.45
N VAL A 102 5.27 -5.59 14.97
CA VAL A 102 5.71 -6.79 15.70
C VAL A 102 5.00 -8.04 15.19
N GLY A 103 5.55 -9.21 15.52
CA GLY A 103 5.01 -10.49 15.08
C GLY A 103 4.84 -10.56 13.56
N LEU A 104 3.64 -10.95 13.12
CA LEU A 104 3.29 -11.02 11.69
C LEU A 104 3.25 -9.65 11.00
N GLY A 105 3.14 -8.55 11.76
CA GLY A 105 3.22 -7.19 11.21
C GLY A 105 4.52 -6.93 10.48
N ARG A 106 5.63 -7.53 10.93
CA ARG A 106 6.96 -7.39 10.30
C ARG A 106 6.97 -7.89 8.86
N LEU A 107 6.35 -9.04 8.59
CA LEU A 107 6.29 -9.59 7.23
C LEU A 107 5.45 -8.69 6.31
N LEU A 108 4.33 -8.18 6.82
CA LEU A 108 3.45 -7.31 6.07
C LEU A 108 4.12 -5.96 5.73
N VAL A 109 4.79 -5.32 6.69
CA VAL A 109 5.50 -4.05 6.41
C VAL A 109 6.67 -4.25 5.46
N MET A 110 7.33 -5.41 5.45
CA MET A 110 8.41 -5.70 4.49
C MET A 110 7.87 -5.75 3.06
N VAL A 111 6.72 -6.41 2.87
CA VAL A 111 6.05 -6.45 1.56
C VAL A 111 5.57 -5.05 1.17
N GLU A 112 4.95 -4.32 2.10
CA GLU A 112 4.46 -2.96 1.85
C GLU A 112 5.57 -1.99 1.49
N ALA A 113 6.71 -2.02 2.19
CA ALA A 113 7.87 -1.19 1.90
C ALA A 113 8.46 -1.52 0.51
N LEU A 114 8.53 -2.81 0.14
CA LEU A 114 8.97 -3.22 -1.20
C LEU A 114 8.06 -2.64 -2.29
N LEU A 115 6.74 -2.67 -2.07
CA LEU A 115 5.78 -2.05 -2.98
C LEU A 115 5.98 -0.53 -3.06
N GLY A 116 6.17 0.13 -1.92
CA GLY A 116 6.45 1.56 -1.82
C GLY A 116 7.60 2.03 -2.72
N TYR A 117 8.69 1.25 -2.77
CA TYR A 117 9.83 1.53 -3.66
C TYR A 117 9.61 1.12 -5.12
N THR A 118 8.85 0.05 -5.36
CA THR A 118 8.67 -0.50 -6.71
C THR A 118 7.69 0.33 -7.55
N ILE A 119 6.67 0.93 -6.92
CA ILE A 119 5.62 1.69 -7.60
C ILE A 119 6.16 2.92 -8.37
N PRO A 120 6.99 3.81 -7.80
CA PRO A 120 7.54 4.96 -8.53
C PRO A 120 8.47 4.51 -9.65
N ALA A 121 9.30 3.49 -9.39
CA ALA A 121 10.20 2.93 -10.39
C ALA A 121 9.42 2.38 -11.59
N ALA A 122 8.37 1.60 -11.34
CA ALA A 122 7.48 1.08 -12.37
C ALA A 122 6.78 2.21 -13.15
N PHE A 123 6.34 3.26 -12.45
CA PHE A 123 5.73 4.44 -13.07
C PHE A 123 6.70 5.18 -13.99
N VAL A 124 7.95 5.38 -13.57
CA VAL A 124 9.00 6.03 -14.37
C VAL A 124 9.36 5.19 -15.59
N VAL A 125 9.60 3.89 -15.42
CA VAL A 125 9.91 2.97 -16.54
C VAL A 125 8.81 3.03 -17.59
N ARG A 126 7.53 2.97 -17.17
CA ARG A 126 6.40 3.06 -18.10
C ARG A 126 6.28 4.42 -18.78
N SER A 127 6.47 5.49 -18.02
CA SER A 127 6.31 6.85 -18.54
C SER A 127 7.41 7.24 -19.53
N PHE A 128 8.64 6.75 -19.34
CA PHE A 128 9.82 7.18 -20.10
C PHE A 128 10.38 6.13 -21.06
N ILE A 129 10.40 4.83 -20.70
CA ILE A 129 11.06 3.78 -21.51
C ILE A 129 10.10 3.19 -22.55
N GLU A 130 8.80 3.09 -22.23
CA GLU A 130 7.79 2.58 -23.18
C GLU A 130 7.43 3.59 -24.29
N TYR A 131 8.05 4.77 -24.28
CA TYR A 131 7.92 5.80 -25.31
C TYR A 131 8.80 5.53 -26.56
N GLU A 132 9.66 4.51 -26.56
CA GLU A 132 10.47 4.21 -27.74
C GLU A 132 9.56 3.72 -28.88
N PRO A 133 9.27 4.55 -29.91
CA PRO A 133 8.42 4.11 -30.98
C PRO A 133 9.21 3.06 -31.74
N ARG A 134 8.60 1.90 -31.95
CA ARG A 134 9.04 0.96 -32.98
C ARG A 134 8.92 1.67 -34.33
N SER A 135 9.94 2.45 -34.68
CA SER A 135 10.19 2.92 -36.04
C SER A 135 10.54 1.67 -36.84
N ARG A 136 9.50 0.96 -37.28
CA ARG A 136 9.65 -0.03 -38.33
C ARG A 136 9.73 0.74 -39.64
N LYS A 137 10.97 0.83 -40.13
CA LYS A 137 11.29 0.96 -41.55
C LYS A 137 10.55 -0.08 -42.37
#